data_AF-A0A522TD75-F1
#
_entry.id   AF-A0A522TD75-F1
#
_cell.length_a   1.000
_cell.length_b   1.000
_cell.length_c   1.000
_cell.angle_alpha   90.00
_cell.angle_beta   90.00
_cell.angle_gamma   90.00
#
_symmetry.space_group_name_H-M   'P 1'
#
loop_
_entity.id
_entity.type
_entity.pdbx_description
1 polymer ?
#
loop_
_entity_poly.entity_id
_entity_poly.type
_entity_poly.pdbx_seq_one_letter_code
_entity_poly.pdbx_strand_id
1 'polypeptide(L)' 'MALTASFHGMDEMLKPPNKRLYHNNDGCPSATEIAPTERQTGTGGYRLCKECERLDRKEN' A
#
# COMPACT_ATOMS: atom_id res chain seq x y z
N MET A 1 9.56 -9.60 -6.78
CA MET A 1 8.83 -8.36 -7.12
C MET A 1 9.40 -7.28 -6.23
N ALA A 2 9.92 -6.18 -6.78
CA ALA A 2 10.72 -5.25 -5.97
C ALA A 2 9.88 -4.54 -4.90
N LEU A 3 10.33 -4.59 -3.64
CA LEU A 3 9.89 -3.67 -2.59
C LEU A 3 10.13 -2.25 -3.08
N THR A 4 9.07 -1.43 -3.07
CA THR A 4 9.12 -0.05 -3.50
C THR A 4 8.95 0.88 -2.30
N ALA A 5 9.18 2.18 -2.52
CA ALA A 5 8.93 3.19 -1.50
C ALA A 5 7.50 3.04 -0.97
N SER A 6 7.29 3.23 0.33
CA SER A 6 5.95 3.16 0.89
C SER A 6 5.05 4.19 0.22
N PHE A 7 3.87 3.78 -0.22
CA PHE A 7 2.85 4.63 -0.81
C PHE A 7 1.46 4.21 -0.33
N HIS A 8 0.50 5.10 -0.40
CA HIS A 8 -0.91 4.78 -0.16
C HIS A 8 -1.77 5.38 -1.27
N GLY A 9 -2.94 4.80 -1.51
CA GLY A 9 -3.91 5.41 -2.41
C GLY A 9 -4.48 6.69 -1.81
N MET A 10 -4.81 7.68 -2.63
CA MET A 10 -5.56 8.84 -2.18
C MET A 10 -7.00 8.49 -1.79
N ASP A 11 -7.57 7.42 -2.37
CA ASP A 11 -8.85 6.83 -1.95
C ASP A 11 -8.82 6.28 -0.50
N GLU A 12 -7.65 5.96 0.05
CA GLU A 12 -7.53 5.61 1.47
C GLU A 12 -8.04 6.75 2.37
N MET A 13 -7.94 8.01 1.93
CA MET A 13 -8.52 9.13 2.68
C MET A 13 -10.06 9.07 2.74
N LEU A 14 -10.71 8.53 1.70
CA LEU A 14 -12.17 8.30 1.66
C LEU A 14 -12.58 7.14 2.57
N LYS A 15 -11.67 6.19 2.82
CA LYS A 15 -11.89 5.10 3.77
C LYS A 15 -11.83 5.60 5.22
N PRO A 16 -12.57 4.96 6.14
CA PRO A 16 -12.46 5.27 7.56
C PRO A 16 -11.02 5.03 8.04
N PRO A 17 -10.52 5.82 9.01
CA PRO A 17 -9.13 5.78 9.46
C PRO A 17 -8.64 4.38 9.88
N ASN A 18 -9.53 3.56 10.42
CA ASN A 18 -9.23 2.18 10.83
C ASN A 18 -9.03 1.20 9.65
N LYS A 19 -9.39 1.59 8.43
CA LYS A 19 -9.21 0.82 7.20
C LYS A 19 -8.14 1.42 6.29
N ARG A 20 -7.49 2.51 6.71
CA ARG A 20 -6.41 3.15 5.95
C ARG A 20 -5.15 2.34 6.03
N LEU A 21 -4.62 1.99 4.87
CA LEU A 21 -3.46 1.13 4.71
C LEU A 21 -2.46 1.80 3.77
N TYR A 22 -1.18 1.53 4.01
CA TYR A 22 -0.13 1.81 3.04
C TYR A 22 0.38 0.50 2.43
N HIS A 23 0.96 0.63 1.26
CA HIS A 23 1.57 -0.41 0.46
C HIS A 23 3.06 -0.11 0.31
N ASN A 24 3.90 -1.13 0.42
CA ASN A 24 5.34 -1.05 0.12
C ASN A 24 5.72 -1.97 -1.05
N ASN A 25 4.73 -2.56 -1.72
CA ASN A 25 4.93 -3.50 -2.81
C ASN A 25 3.95 -3.18 -3.94
N ASP A 26 4.50 -2.85 -5.12
CA ASP A 26 3.74 -2.56 -6.33
C ASP A 26 3.04 -3.81 -6.90
N GLY A 27 3.56 -5.00 -6.59
CA GLY A 27 2.95 -6.28 -6.95
C GLY A 27 1.72 -6.67 -6.12
N CYS A 28 1.32 -5.85 -5.14
CA CYS A 28 0.08 -6.09 -4.40
C CYS A 28 -1.12 -5.81 -5.31
N PRO A 29 -2.12 -6.71 -5.41
CA PRO A 29 -3.30 -6.50 -6.28
C PRO A 29 -4.02 -5.19 -5.97
N SER A 30 -4.18 -4.85 -4.69
CA SER A 30 -4.77 -3.58 -4.29
C SER A 30 -3.90 -2.38 -4.65
N ALA A 31 -2.57 -2.52 -4.66
CA ALA A 31 -1.70 -1.47 -5.15
C ALA A 31 -1.78 -1.31 -6.67
N THR A 32 -1.95 -2.41 -7.41
CA THR A 32 -2.11 -2.39 -8.87
C THR A 32 -3.47 -1.82 -9.28
N GLU A 33 -4.50 -1.97 -8.46
CA GLU A 33 -5.79 -1.28 -8.63
C GLU A 33 -5.68 0.23 -8.43
N ILE A 34 -4.73 0.71 -7.62
CA ILE A 34 -4.49 2.14 -7.41
C ILE A 34 -3.62 2.67 -8.56
N ALA A 35 -4.18 3.54 -9.40
CA ALA A 35 -3.44 4.15 -10.48
C ALA A 35 -2.29 5.02 -9.93
N PRO A 36 -1.13 5.11 -10.63
CA PRO A 36 0.04 5.85 -10.14
C PRO A 36 -0.22 7.34 -9.91
N THR A 37 -1.18 7.93 -10.61
CA THR A 37 -1.66 9.31 -10.38
C THR A 37 -2.39 9.48 -9.04
N GLU A 38 -2.88 8.37 -8.48
CA GLU A 38 -3.64 8.30 -7.24
C GLU A 38 -2.78 7.81 -6.06
N ARG A 39 -1.51 7.49 -6.31
CA ARG A 39 -0.57 7.04 -5.29
C ARG A 39 0.11 8.25 -4.65
N GLN A 40 -0.05 8.39 -3.35
CA GLN A 40 0.77 9.31 -2.56
C GLN A 40 1.93 8.56 -1.94
N THR A 41 3.13 9.12 -2.07
CA THR A 41 4.33 8.60 -1.42
C THR A 41 4.33 8.92 0.07
N GLY A 42 4.78 7.95 0.85
CA GLY A 42 4.77 7.98 2.32
C GLY A 42 3.84 6.92 2.93
N THR A 43 4.04 6.68 4.22
CA THR A 43 3.16 5.77 5.01
C THR A 43 1.97 6.51 5.60
N GLY A 44 2.03 7.84 5.76
CA GLY A 44 0.97 8.64 6.38
C GLY A 44 0.64 8.27 7.82
N GLY A 45 1.44 7.42 8.48
CA GLY A 45 1.11 6.80 9.76
C GLY A 45 0.05 5.69 9.68
N TYR A 46 -0.28 5.22 8.47
CA TYR A 46 -1.23 4.15 8.23
C TYR A 46 -0.62 2.77 8.54
N ARG A 47 -1.46 1.73 8.58
CA ARG A 47 -0.99 0.35 8.79
C ARG A 47 -0.56 -0.27 7.47
N LEU A 48 0.35 -1.25 7.51
CA LEU A 48 0.72 -1.98 6.30
C LEU A 48 -0.46 -2.83 5.81
N CYS A 49 -0.67 -2.86 4.49
CA CYS A 49 -1.63 -3.77 3.90
C CYS A 49 -1.26 -5.22 4.23
N LYS A 50 -2.25 -6.05 4.62
CA LYS A 50 -2.03 -7.46 4.97
C LYS A 50 -1.40 -8.28 3.83
N GLU A 51 -1.74 -7.98 2.58
CA GLU A 51 -1.08 -8.65 1.45
C GLU A 51 0.33 -8.13 1.22
N CYS A 52 0.59 -6.84 1.41
CA CYS A 52 1.97 -6.36 1.42
C CYS A 52 2.79 -7.03 2.52
N GLU A 53 2.24 -7.20 3.74
CA GLU A 53 2.87 -7.94 4.83
C GLU A 53 3.13 -9.42 4.47
N ARG A 54 2.17 -10.08 3.82
CA ARG A 54 2.35 -11.46 3.34
C ARG A 54 3.40 -11.58 2.24
N LEU A 55 3.44 -10.62 1.31
CA LEU A 55 4.37 -10.61 0.18
C LEU A 55 5.79 -10.29 0.66
N ASP A 56 5.94 -9.35 1.58
CA ASP A 56 7.21 -9.05 2.27
C ASP A 56 7.79 -10.30 2.94
N ARG A 57 6.94 -11.05 3.66
CA ARG A 57 7.33 -12.30 4.31
C ARG A 57 7.66 -13.44 3.33
N LYS A 58 7.25 -13.36 2.07
CA LYS A 58 7.49 -14.41 1.05
C LYS A 58 8.79 -14.21 0.26
N GLU A 59 9.45 -13.06 0.35
CA GLU A 59 10.77 -12.83 -0.26
C GLU A 59 11.93 -13.11 0.70
N ASN A 60 11.68 -13.76 1.84
CA ASN A 60 12.69 -14.28 2.77
C ASN A 60 12.60 -15.80 2.90
#